data_AF-A0A3A0B335-F1
#
_entry.id   AF-A0A3A0B335-F1
#
_cell.length_a   1.000
_cell.length_b   1.000
_cell.length_c   1.000
_cell.angle_alpha   90.00
_cell.angle_beta   90.00
_cell.angle_gamma   90.00
#
_symmetry.space_group_name_H-M   'P 1'
#
loop_
_entity.id
_entity.type
_entity.pdbx_description
1 polymer ?
#
loop_
_entity_poly.entity_id
_entity_poly.type
_entity_poly.pdbx_seq_one_letter_code
_entity_poly.pdbx_strand_id
1 'polypeptide(L)'
;MLGSLSEFTLAQLLQLFALAERSGTITLHSGALHTRLLIESDRVIGIGATGDDLREEILSLELLPQATRNALLALSPRPDTPGLSLLLANIVDPACWSDFIARRFEQDVYPLLNADEGAFEATVERCPPAVLQVSATVQQLILDHTRWEAESEALRSSGYHLDGRWQRTSERAISEPAPLTRAMWLTWCGLREASTLSALAQRVGLPDLSVATAIKHLHAHGLVARAP
;
A
#
# COMPACT_ATOMS: atom_id res chain seq x y z
N MET A 1 21.16 11.09 12.59
CA MET A 1 20.74 10.70 13.95
C MET A 1 20.32 9.26 13.88
N LEU A 2 20.98 8.38 14.63
CA LEU A 2 20.58 6.98 14.80
C LEU A 2 19.81 6.88 16.12
N GLY A 3 18.75 6.07 16.15
CA GLY A 3 17.94 5.87 17.35
C GLY A 3 17.05 4.63 17.27
N SER A 4 16.32 4.38 18.35
CA SER A 4 15.39 3.26 18.48
C SER A 4 13.94 3.72 18.37
N LEU A 5 13.08 2.92 17.72
CA LEU A 5 11.64 3.17 17.65
C LEU A 5 10.95 3.04 19.02
N SER A 6 11.55 2.28 19.94
CA SER A 6 11.11 2.20 21.34
C SER A 6 11.28 3.51 22.11
N GLU A 7 12.20 4.38 21.68
CA GLU A 7 12.49 5.67 22.32
C GLU A 7 11.73 6.81 21.64
N PHE A 8 11.67 6.78 20.31
CA PHE A 8 10.95 7.73 19.48
C PHE A 8 10.20 7.02 18.37
N THR A 9 8.87 7.02 18.44
CA THR A 9 8.06 6.40 17.38
C THR A 9 8.18 7.19 16.07
N LEU A 10 7.89 6.55 14.95
CA LEU A 10 7.90 7.24 13.67
C LEU A 10 6.92 8.43 13.65
N ALA A 11 5.74 8.30 14.27
CA ALA A 11 4.80 9.41 14.38
C ALA A 11 5.41 10.62 15.10
N GLN A 12 6.16 10.40 16.19
CA GLN A 12 6.87 11.46 16.90
C GLN A 12 7.99 12.07 16.06
N LEU A 13 8.77 11.25 15.35
CA LEU A 13 9.82 11.75 14.45
C LEU A 13 9.25 12.62 13.34
N LEU A 14 8.16 12.20 12.71
CA LEU A 14 7.49 13.00 11.66
C LEU A 14 6.97 14.33 12.21
N GLN A 15 6.37 14.33 13.41
CA GLN A 15 5.93 15.56 14.08
C GLN A 15 7.10 16.50 14.38
N LEU A 16 8.25 15.97 14.82
CA LEU A 16 9.45 16.78 15.07
C LEU A 16 9.96 17.45 13.79
N PHE A 17 10.01 16.71 12.68
CA PHE A 17 10.40 17.28 11.38
C PHE A 17 9.43 18.38 10.94
N ALA A 18 8.12 18.13 11.06
CA ALA A 18 7.09 19.09 10.69
C ALA A 18 7.14 20.37 11.54
N LEU A 19 7.27 20.23 12.87
CA LEU A 19 7.35 21.37 13.79
C LEU A 19 8.62 22.20 13.60
N ALA A 20 9.73 21.55 13.23
CA ALA A 20 10.99 22.23 12.96
C ALA A 20 11.10 22.74 11.50
N GLU A 21 10.06 22.51 10.68
CA GLU A 21 10.04 22.79 9.23
C GLU A 21 11.27 22.25 8.48
N ARG A 22 11.73 21.06 8.88
CA ARG A 22 12.95 20.45 8.33
C ARG A 22 12.62 19.51 7.17
N SER A 23 13.50 19.52 6.18
CA SER A 23 13.53 18.50 5.14
C SER A 23 14.62 17.47 5.44
N GLY A 24 14.42 16.23 4.99
CA GLY A 24 15.40 15.17 5.19
C GLY A 24 14.86 13.80 4.84
N THR A 25 15.59 12.79 5.30
CA THR A 25 15.28 11.38 5.07
C THR A 25 15.21 10.66 6.42
N ILE A 26 14.17 9.84 6.62
CA ILE A 26 14.10 8.88 7.73
C ILE A 26 14.11 7.47 7.14
N THR A 27 15.16 6.73 7.44
CA THR A 27 15.27 5.30 7.11
C THR A 27 14.85 4.49 8.34
N LEU A 28 14.03 3.46 8.14
CA LEU A 28 13.41 2.66 9.19
C LEU A 28 13.71 1.18 8.98
N HIS A 29 13.91 0.47 10.09
CA HIS A 29 14.13 -0.98 10.12
C HIS A 29 13.38 -1.58 11.30
N SER A 30 12.38 -2.43 11.06
CA SER A 30 11.67 -3.17 12.11
C SER A 30 11.29 -4.56 11.61
N GLY A 31 11.89 -5.60 12.21
CA GLY A 31 11.72 -6.98 11.76
C GLY A 31 12.10 -7.16 10.29
N ALA A 32 11.14 -7.59 9.46
CA ALA A 32 11.31 -7.72 8.02
C ALA A 32 11.02 -6.43 7.24
N LEU A 33 10.43 -5.42 7.89
CA LEU A 33 10.07 -4.15 7.25
C LEU A 33 11.30 -3.24 7.19
N HIS A 34 11.61 -2.82 5.98
CA HIS A 34 12.61 -1.80 5.72
C HIS A 34 12.01 -0.76 4.77
N THR A 35 11.95 0.49 5.22
CA THR A 35 11.43 1.58 4.39
C THR A 35 12.21 2.85 4.62
N ARG A 36 12.07 3.79 3.70
CA ARG A 36 12.67 5.11 3.77
C ARG A 36 11.65 6.15 3.37
N LEU A 37 11.52 7.18 4.18
CA LEU A 37 10.64 8.31 3.98
C LEU A 37 11.45 9.56 3.67
N LEU A 38 11.02 10.29 2.65
CA LEU A 38 11.54 11.61 2.34
C LEU A 38 10.54 12.64 2.86
N ILE A 39 11.06 13.61 3.59
CA ILE A 39 10.26 14.63 4.26
C ILE A 39 10.68 15.98 3.71
N GLU A 40 9.69 16.80 3.39
CA GLU A 40 9.85 18.20 3.07
C GLU A 40 8.87 19.00 3.92
N SER A 41 9.43 19.77 4.86
CA SER A 41 8.66 20.55 5.84
C SER A 41 7.62 19.69 6.58
N ASP A 42 6.33 19.87 6.32
CA ASP A 42 5.21 19.17 6.96
C ASP A 42 4.70 17.96 6.17
N ARG A 43 5.42 17.54 5.12
CA ARG A 43 4.96 16.52 4.17
C ARG A 43 5.95 15.38 4.01
N VAL A 44 5.40 14.18 3.89
CA VAL A 44 6.08 13.05 3.27
C VAL A 44 5.92 13.20 1.75
N ILE A 45 7.04 13.33 1.05
CA ILE A 45 7.11 13.50 -0.40
C ILE A 45 7.60 12.26 -1.14
N GLY A 46 8.12 11.27 -0.41
CA GLY A 46 8.64 10.06 -1.01
C GLY A 46 8.71 8.88 -0.07
N ILE A 47 8.55 7.68 -0.64
CA ILE A 47 8.58 6.39 0.05
C ILE A 47 9.43 5.41 -0.77
N GLY A 48 10.03 4.44 -0.08
CA GLY A 48 10.62 3.25 -0.69
C GLY A 48 12.06 3.03 -0.25
N ALA A 49 12.42 1.75 -0.06
CA ALA A 49 13.73 1.34 0.40
C ALA A 49 14.81 1.56 -0.67
N THR A 50 16.07 1.48 -0.25
CA THR A 50 17.19 1.62 -1.18
C THR A 50 17.26 0.37 -2.07
N GLY A 51 17.05 0.54 -3.37
CA GLY A 51 17.08 -0.55 -4.35
C GLY A 51 15.71 -1.10 -4.75
N ASP A 52 14.61 -0.55 -4.23
CA ASP A 52 13.27 -0.92 -4.69
C ASP A 52 13.11 -0.60 -6.19
N ASP A 53 12.70 -1.60 -6.97
CA ASP A 53 12.29 -1.42 -8.36
C ASP A 53 10.75 -1.44 -8.47
N LEU A 54 10.19 -0.24 -8.52
CA LEU A 54 8.76 -0.01 -8.70
C LEU A 54 8.19 -0.69 -9.96
N ARG A 55 8.99 -0.80 -11.02
CA ARG A 55 8.55 -1.44 -12.27
C ARG A 55 8.38 -2.94 -12.07
N GLU A 56 9.34 -3.61 -11.43
CA GLU A 56 9.24 -5.04 -11.14
C GLU A 56 8.02 -5.34 -10.26
N GLU A 57 7.78 -4.50 -9.26
CA GLU A 57 6.63 -4.62 -8.38
C GLU A 57 5.31 -4.50 -9.14
N ILE A 58 5.15 -3.51 -10.02
CA ILE A 58 3.92 -3.37 -10.82
C ILE A 58 3.78 -4.54 -11.81
N LEU A 59 4.88 -5.03 -12.39
CA LEU A 59 4.88 -6.19 -13.30
C LEU A 59 4.49 -7.49 -12.58
N SER A 60 4.62 -7.56 -11.26
CA SER A 60 4.19 -8.71 -10.46
C SER A 60 2.67 -8.83 -10.33
N LEU A 61 1.90 -7.76 -10.62
CA LEU A 61 0.45 -7.78 -10.55
C LEU A 61 -0.16 -8.70 -11.63
N GLU A 62 -0.95 -9.69 -11.21
CA GLU A 62 -1.53 -10.70 -12.11
C GLU A 62 -2.65 -10.12 -12.99
N LEU A 63 -3.42 -9.16 -12.47
CA LEU A 63 -4.52 -8.53 -13.20
C LEU A 63 -4.10 -7.27 -13.96
N LEU A 64 -2.80 -7.05 -14.15
CA LEU A 64 -2.30 -5.95 -14.97
C LEU A 64 -2.70 -6.14 -16.44
N PRO A 65 -3.37 -5.18 -17.10
CA PRO A 65 -3.73 -5.30 -18.51
C PRO A 65 -2.51 -5.58 -19.40
N GLN A 66 -2.65 -6.48 -20.39
CA GLN A 66 -1.51 -6.86 -21.26
C GLN A 66 -0.90 -5.66 -22.00
N ALA A 67 -1.71 -4.69 -22.42
CA ALA A 67 -1.25 -3.46 -23.04
C ALA A 67 -0.34 -2.66 -22.09
N THR A 68 -0.77 -2.49 -20.84
CA THR A 68 0.02 -1.86 -19.77
C THR A 68 1.31 -2.63 -19.50
N ARG A 69 1.23 -3.96 -19.38
CA ARG A 69 2.40 -4.83 -19.19
C ARG A 69 3.43 -4.66 -20.31
N ASN A 70 3.00 -4.67 -21.56
CA ASN A 70 3.89 -4.48 -22.72
C ASN A 70 4.52 -3.08 -22.72
N ALA A 71 3.76 -2.05 -22.36
CA ALA A 71 4.27 -0.69 -22.28
C ALA A 71 5.28 -0.52 -21.14
N LEU A 72 5.06 -1.14 -19.98
CA LEU A 72 6.03 -1.21 -18.88
C LEU A 72 7.32 -1.93 -19.30
N LEU A 73 7.20 -3.03 -20.05
CA LEU A 73 8.37 -3.77 -20.54
C LEU A 73 9.21 -2.94 -21.52
N ALA A 74 8.55 -2.12 -22.35
CA ALA A 74 9.19 -1.25 -23.33
C ALA A 74 9.79 0.04 -22.72
N LEU A 75 9.39 0.43 -21.51
CA LEU A 75 9.95 1.59 -20.83
C LEU A 75 11.42 1.36 -20.48
N SER A 76 12.26 2.37 -20.70
CA SER A 76 13.57 2.49 -20.06
C SER A 76 13.42 3.47 -18.89
N PRO A 77 13.16 2.98 -17.65
CA PRO A 77 12.93 3.85 -16.52
C PRO A 77 14.17 4.71 -16.25
N ARG A 78 13.96 6.00 -15.97
CA ARG A 78 15.06 6.85 -15.48
C ARG A 78 15.40 6.42 -14.05
N PRO A 79 16.68 6.16 -13.72
CA PRO A 79 17.07 5.71 -12.39
C PRO A 79 16.69 6.70 -11.28
N ASP A 80 16.60 7.98 -11.62
CA ASP A 80 16.35 9.07 -10.67
C ASP A 80 14.85 9.27 -10.38
N THR A 81 13.95 8.80 -11.25
CA THR A 81 12.49 9.02 -11.12
C THR A 81 11.68 7.88 -11.75
N PRO A 82 11.82 6.63 -11.24
CA PRO A 82 11.14 5.48 -11.82
C PRO A 82 9.60 5.64 -11.81
N GLY A 83 9.03 6.17 -10.73
CA GLY A 83 7.58 6.45 -10.63
C GLY A 83 7.04 7.49 -11.61
N LEU A 84 7.80 8.54 -11.89
CA LEU A 84 7.36 9.63 -12.77
C LEU A 84 7.32 9.19 -14.24
N SER A 85 8.23 8.29 -14.63
CA SER A 85 8.28 7.70 -15.97
C SER A 85 7.04 6.85 -16.30
N LEU A 86 6.42 6.25 -15.28
CA LEU A 86 5.23 5.41 -15.40
C LEU A 86 3.95 6.23 -15.59
N LEU A 87 3.83 7.33 -14.83
CA LEU A 87 2.69 8.25 -14.92
C LEU A 87 2.72 9.05 -16.24
N LEU A 88 3.88 9.59 -16.61
CA LEU A 88 4.02 10.42 -17.82
C LEU A 88 3.77 9.64 -19.12
N ALA A 89 4.00 8.32 -19.11
CA ALA A 89 3.71 7.48 -20.25
C ALA A 89 2.23 7.10 -20.37
N ASN A 90 1.37 7.55 -19.44
CA ASN A 90 -0.05 7.21 -19.35
C ASN A 90 -0.30 5.69 -19.31
N ILE A 91 0.67 4.95 -18.75
CA ILE A 91 0.67 3.48 -18.76
C ILE A 91 -0.20 2.92 -17.63
N VAL A 92 -0.37 3.69 -16.54
CA VAL A 92 -1.16 3.31 -15.36
C VAL A 92 -2.33 4.27 -15.20
N ASP A 93 -3.54 3.72 -15.12
CA ASP A 93 -4.77 4.46 -14.76
C ASP A 93 -4.59 5.16 -13.40
N PRO A 94 -4.95 6.46 -13.25
CA PRO A 94 -4.89 7.18 -11.98
C PRO A 94 -5.50 6.41 -10.80
N ALA A 95 -6.60 5.68 -11.00
CA ALA A 95 -7.23 4.90 -9.93
C ALA A 95 -6.34 3.74 -9.47
N CYS A 96 -5.73 3.02 -10.42
CA CYS A 96 -4.76 1.95 -10.12
C CYS A 96 -3.53 2.50 -9.40
N TRP A 97 -3.10 3.70 -9.75
CA TRP A 97 -1.96 4.36 -9.11
C TRP A 97 -2.27 4.79 -7.67
N SER A 98 -3.46 5.35 -7.43
CA SER A 98 -3.91 5.69 -6.07
C SER A 98 -4.02 4.45 -5.18
N ASP A 99 -4.56 3.35 -5.67
CA ASP A 99 -4.62 2.08 -4.94
C ASP A 99 -3.23 1.54 -4.61
N PHE A 100 -2.30 1.65 -5.56
CA PHE A 100 -0.91 1.24 -5.36
C PHE A 100 -0.22 2.07 -4.25
N ILE A 101 -0.38 3.40 -4.28
CA ILE A 101 0.15 4.28 -3.22
C ILE A 101 -0.48 3.92 -1.87
N ALA A 102 -1.80 3.77 -1.80
CA ALA A 102 -2.50 3.43 -0.57
C ALA A 102 -1.99 2.10 0.01
N ARG A 103 -1.79 1.10 -0.85
CA ARG A 103 -1.22 -0.19 -0.44
C ARG A 103 0.20 -0.04 0.11
N ARG A 104 1.06 0.77 -0.51
CA ARG A 104 2.42 1.03 -0.01
C ARG A 104 2.40 1.68 1.37
N PHE A 105 1.45 2.58 1.66
CA PHE A 105 1.27 3.09 3.01
C PHE A 105 0.84 2.01 4.01
N GLU A 106 -0.16 1.19 3.65
CA GLU A 106 -0.66 0.11 4.52
C GLU A 106 0.41 -0.94 4.85
N GLN A 107 1.31 -1.25 3.91
CA GLN A 107 2.29 -2.32 4.07
C GLN A 107 3.61 -1.83 4.69
N ASP A 108 4.06 -0.64 4.34
CA ASP A 108 5.42 -0.20 4.69
C ASP A 108 5.46 0.93 5.72
N VAL A 109 4.40 1.71 5.88
CA VAL A 109 4.43 2.94 6.68
C VAL A 109 3.55 2.84 7.92
N TYR A 110 2.27 2.47 7.76
CA TYR A 110 1.33 2.38 8.87
C TYR A 110 1.79 1.40 9.97
N PRO A 111 2.31 0.21 9.67
CA PRO A 111 2.81 -0.70 10.71
C PRO A 111 3.96 -0.10 11.54
N LEU A 112 4.68 0.89 10.99
CA LEU A 112 5.84 1.51 11.64
C LEU A 112 5.48 2.78 12.42
N LEU A 113 4.29 3.37 12.23
CA LEU A 113 3.93 4.64 12.85
C LEU A 113 3.94 4.59 14.38
N ASN A 114 3.44 3.48 14.93
CA ASN A 114 3.35 3.20 16.36
C ASN A 114 4.21 2.00 16.79
N ALA A 115 5.13 1.53 15.94
CA ALA A 115 5.99 0.41 16.29
C ALA A 115 6.85 0.74 17.52
N ASP A 116 6.87 -0.17 18.49
CA ASP A 116 7.65 -0.12 19.73
C ASP A 116 8.99 -0.85 19.61
N GLU A 117 9.21 -1.55 18.50
CA GLU A 117 10.45 -2.25 18.18
C GLU A 117 11.02 -1.80 16.82
N GLY A 118 12.35 -1.72 16.75
CA GLY A 118 13.10 -1.37 15.53
C GLY A 118 14.03 -0.19 15.70
N ALA A 119 14.74 0.17 14.63
CA ALA A 119 15.71 1.25 14.59
C ALA A 119 15.39 2.24 13.47
N PHE A 120 15.84 3.48 13.65
CA PHE A 120 15.75 4.51 12.62
C PHE A 120 17.07 5.24 12.42
N GLU A 121 17.26 5.76 11.22
CA GLU A 121 18.30 6.71 10.85
C GLU A 121 17.66 7.94 10.21
N ALA A 122 17.73 9.08 10.88
CA ALA A 122 17.25 10.37 10.38
C ALA A 122 18.42 11.24 9.90
N THR A 123 18.37 11.69 8.66
CA THR A 123 19.34 12.61 8.05
C THR A 123 18.63 13.89 7.62
N VAL A 124 19.05 15.03 8.16
CA VAL A 124 18.50 16.35 7.80
C VAL A 124 19.17 16.87 6.52
N GLU A 125 18.44 17.61 5.70
CA GLU A 125 18.90 18.29 4.47
C GLU A 125 19.38 17.36 3.33
N ARG A 126 19.27 16.03 3.49
CA ARG A 126 19.53 15.06 2.44
C ARG A 126 18.22 14.46 1.94
N CYS A 127 17.86 14.76 0.70
CA CYS A 127 16.69 14.19 0.02
C CYS A 127 17.17 13.52 -1.29
N PRO A 128 17.70 12.27 -1.23
CA PRO A 128 18.00 11.53 -2.44
C PRO A 128 16.70 11.24 -3.20
N PRO A 129 16.73 10.82 -4.48
CA PRO A 129 15.50 10.54 -5.20
C PRO A 129 14.67 9.42 -4.53
N ALA A 130 13.36 9.64 -4.42
CA ALA A 130 12.43 8.63 -3.91
C ALA A 130 12.03 7.65 -5.01
N VAL A 131 11.86 6.39 -4.63
CA VAL A 131 11.38 5.32 -5.51
C VAL A 131 9.93 5.61 -5.89
N LEU A 132 9.10 5.93 -4.90
CA LEU A 132 7.72 6.35 -5.06
C LEU A 132 7.56 7.79 -4.59
N GLN A 133 7.09 8.66 -5.47
CA GLN A 133 6.76 10.05 -5.15
C GLN A 133 5.32 10.11 -4.63
N VAL A 134 5.12 10.77 -3.49
CA VAL A 134 3.82 10.93 -2.84
C VAL A 134 3.66 12.38 -2.37
N SER A 135 2.46 12.75 -1.90
CA SER A 135 2.28 14.00 -1.16
C SER A 135 1.26 13.77 -0.06
N ALA A 136 1.75 13.49 1.14
CA ALA A 136 0.93 13.31 2.33
C ALA A 136 1.42 14.26 3.43
N THR A 137 0.52 15.06 4.01
CA THR A 137 0.89 15.86 5.18
C THR A 137 1.07 14.93 6.38
N VAL A 138 2.00 15.26 7.27
CA VAL A 138 2.27 14.46 8.47
C VAL A 138 1.01 14.29 9.33
N GLN A 139 0.21 15.34 9.47
CA GLN A 139 -1.05 15.28 10.21
C GLN A 139 -2.07 14.33 9.56
N GLN A 140 -2.24 14.43 8.24
CA GLN A 140 -3.15 13.57 7.50
C GLN A 140 -2.71 12.10 7.58
N LEU A 141 -1.40 11.85 7.45
CA LEU A 141 -0.83 10.51 7.55
C LEU A 141 -1.13 9.86 8.91
N ILE A 142 -0.97 10.59 10.01
CA ILE A 142 -1.25 10.09 11.37
C ILE A 142 -2.76 9.82 11.55
N LEU A 143 -3.61 10.68 11.00
CA LEU A 143 -5.06 10.50 11.04
C LEU A 143 -5.50 9.28 10.21
N ASP A 144 -4.98 9.14 8.99
CA ASP A 144 -5.28 8.01 8.10
C ASP A 144 -4.80 6.69 8.69
N HIS A 145 -3.65 6.69 9.36
CA HIS A 145 -3.16 5.55 10.12
C HIS A 145 -4.12 5.14 11.24
N THR A 146 -4.54 6.10 12.08
CA THR A 146 -5.48 5.82 13.18
C THR A 146 -6.80 5.24 12.66
N ARG A 147 -7.26 5.77 11.52
CA ARG A 147 -8.45 5.26 10.83
C ARG A 147 -8.23 3.85 10.30
N TRP A 148 -7.10 3.60 9.64
CA TRP A 148 -6.71 2.29 9.13
C TRP A 148 -6.62 1.25 10.24
N GLU A 149 -6.03 1.58 11.39
CA GLU A 149 -5.96 0.68 12.56
C GLU A 149 -7.38 0.30 13.03
N ALA A 150 -8.26 1.29 13.21
CA ALA A 150 -9.63 1.06 13.66
C ALA A 150 -10.45 0.22 12.67
N GLU A 151 -10.36 0.52 11.37
CA GLU A 151 -11.08 -0.22 10.33
C GLU A 151 -10.53 -1.66 10.18
N SER A 152 -9.21 -1.82 10.23
CA SER A 152 -8.55 -3.14 10.22
C SER A 152 -8.98 -3.98 11.42
N GLU A 153 -9.02 -3.38 12.61
CA GLU A 153 -9.45 -4.04 13.83
C GLU A 153 -10.93 -4.48 13.77
N ALA A 154 -11.80 -3.62 13.26
CA ALA A 154 -13.22 -3.92 13.12
C ALA A 154 -13.46 -5.09 12.15
N LEU A 155 -12.72 -5.14 11.04
CA LEU A 155 -12.78 -6.25 10.07
C LEU A 155 -12.23 -7.54 10.67
N ARG A 156 -11.10 -7.46 11.37
CA ARG A 156 -10.48 -8.58 12.08
C ARG A 156 -11.43 -9.17 13.12
N SER A 157 -12.05 -8.32 13.94
CA SER A 157 -13.07 -8.72 14.93
C SER A 157 -14.33 -9.32 14.30
N SER A 158 -14.64 -8.94 13.06
CA SER A 158 -15.73 -9.53 12.25
C SER A 158 -15.31 -10.83 11.54
N GLY A 159 -14.08 -11.30 11.74
CA GLY A 159 -13.54 -12.53 11.19
C GLY A 159 -12.97 -12.43 9.77
N TYR A 160 -12.71 -11.22 9.27
CA TYR A 160 -12.10 -10.97 7.97
C TYR A 160 -10.59 -10.72 8.14
N HIS A 161 -9.88 -11.75 8.59
CA HIS A 161 -8.43 -11.72 8.83
C HIS A 161 -7.65 -11.83 7.52
N LEU A 162 -6.43 -11.26 7.48
CA LEU A 162 -5.56 -11.32 6.30
C LEU A 162 -5.21 -12.77 5.89
N ASP A 163 -5.03 -13.64 6.89
CA ASP A 163 -4.76 -15.08 6.69
C ASP A 163 -6.02 -15.91 6.43
N GLY A 164 -7.21 -15.29 6.54
CA GLY A 164 -8.48 -15.94 6.27
C GLY A 164 -8.58 -16.34 4.81
N ARG A 165 -8.90 -17.61 4.55
CA ARG A 165 -9.03 -18.14 3.19
C ARG A 165 -10.46 -18.00 2.67
N TRP A 166 -10.59 -17.52 1.44
CA TRP A 166 -11.87 -17.26 0.79
C TRP A 166 -11.89 -17.84 -0.62
N GLN A 167 -13.08 -18.23 -1.07
CA GLN A 167 -13.33 -18.74 -2.41
C GLN A 167 -14.68 -18.24 -2.94
N ARG A 168 -14.87 -18.28 -4.26
CA ARG A 168 -16.18 -17.99 -4.85
C ARG A 168 -17.19 -19.08 -4.51
N THR A 169 -18.44 -18.69 -4.28
CA THR A 169 -19.54 -19.63 -4.06
C THR A 169 -20.00 -20.29 -5.36
N SER A 170 -19.83 -19.61 -6.50
CA SER A 170 -20.12 -20.17 -7.82
C SER A 170 -19.30 -19.49 -8.92
N GLU A 171 -19.07 -20.19 -10.03
CA GLU A 171 -18.43 -19.65 -11.24
C GLU A 171 -19.39 -18.83 -12.12
N ARG A 172 -20.70 -18.81 -11.80
CA ARG A 172 -21.66 -18.04 -12.59
C ARG A 172 -21.29 -16.56 -12.54
N ALA A 173 -21.18 -15.96 -13.73
CA ALA A 173 -21.02 -14.54 -13.89
C ALA A 173 -22.12 -13.81 -13.11
N ILE A 174 -21.74 -12.76 -12.40
CA ILE A 174 -22.66 -11.94 -11.62
C ILE A 174 -23.66 -11.33 -12.61
N SER A 175 -24.88 -11.87 -12.67
CA SER A 175 -25.98 -11.33 -13.47
C SER A 175 -26.60 -10.17 -12.69
N GLU A 176 -26.43 -8.95 -13.21
CA GLU A 176 -26.64 -7.65 -12.53
C GLU A 176 -28.03 -7.37 -11.91
N PRO A 177 -28.16 -6.33 -11.03
CA PRO A 177 -27.09 -5.50 -10.47
C PRO A 177 -27.17 -5.36 -8.93
N ALA A 178 -26.26 -5.97 -8.20
CA ALA A 178 -25.66 -5.22 -7.11
C ALA A 178 -24.63 -4.29 -7.76
N PRO A 179 -24.61 -2.97 -7.48
CA PRO A 179 -23.56 -2.10 -8.00
C PRO A 179 -22.24 -2.52 -7.35
N LEU A 180 -21.50 -3.41 -8.03
CA LEU A 180 -20.18 -3.81 -7.59
C LEU A 180 -19.26 -2.63 -7.80
N THR A 181 -18.62 -2.20 -6.72
CA THR A 181 -17.51 -1.26 -6.84
C THR A 181 -16.37 -1.93 -7.61
N ARG A 182 -15.46 -1.13 -8.19
CA ARG A 182 -14.26 -1.65 -8.84
C ARG A 182 -13.47 -2.60 -7.93
N ALA A 183 -13.33 -2.26 -6.65
CA ALA A 183 -12.66 -3.11 -5.67
C ALA A 183 -13.37 -4.48 -5.53
N MET A 184 -14.70 -4.49 -5.36
CA MET A 184 -15.48 -5.72 -5.29
C MET A 184 -15.34 -6.58 -6.54
N TRP A 185 -15.38 -5.96 -7.72
CA TRP A 185 -15.22 -6.66 -8.99
C TRP A 185 -13.83 -7.29 -9.12
N LEU A 186 -12.77 -6.55 -8.82
CA LEU A 186 -11.39 -7.03 -8.88
C LEU A 186 -11.15 -8.15 -7.86
N THR A 187 -11.59 -7.96 -6.62
CA THR A 187 -11.53 -8.98 -5.55
C THR A 187 -12.25 -10.26 -5.97
N TRP A 188 -13.47 -10.15 -6.50
CA TRP A 188 -14.18 -11.31 -7.03
C TRP A 188 -13.39 -11.96 -8.17
N CYS A 189 -12.96 -11.18 -9.17
CA CYS A 189 -12.15 -11.62 -10.31
C CYS A 189 -10.85 -12.35 -9.89
N GLY A 190 -10.19 -11.90 -8.83
CA GLY A 190 -8.95 -12.49 -8.29
C GLY A 190 -9.17 -13.79 -7.51
N LEU A 191 -10.38 -14.07 -7.03
CA LEU A 191 -10.76 -15.33 -6.38
C LEU A 191 -11.09 -16.45 -7.37
N ARG A 192 -10.21 -16.71 -8.34
CA ARG A 192 -10.35 -17.91 -9.20
C ARG A 192 -10.11 -19.20 -8.42
N GLU A 193 -9.25 -19.13 -7.41
CA GLU A 193 -8.91 -20.21 -6.50
C GLU A 193 -8.96 -19.73 -5.04
N ALA A 194 -9.08 -20.68 -4.11
CA ALA A 194 -9.13 -20.37 -2.68
C ALA A 194 -7.82 -19.71 -2.21
N SER A 195 -7.91 -18.45 -1.78
CA SER A 195 -6.74 -17.62 -1.46
C SER A 195 -6.92 -16.92 -0.11
N THR A 196 -5.81 -16.60 0.56
CA THR A 196 -5.83 -15.67 1.70
C THR A 196 -6.13 -14.26 1.22
N LEU A 197 -6.63 -13.38 2.10
CA LEU A 197 -6.89 -11.99 1.74
C LEU A 197 -5.61 -11.25 1.35
N SER A 198 -4.50 -11.51 2.04
CA SER A 198 -3.20 -10.90 1.72
C SER A 198 -2.70 -11.33 0.32
N ALA A 199 -2.76 -12.63 0.01
CA ALA A 199 -2.38 -13.11 -1.32
C ALA A 199 -3.31 -12.55 -2.41
N LEU A 200 -4.60 -12.43 -2.10
CA LEU A 200 -5.57 -11.82 -3.01
C LEU A 200 -5.28 -10.34 -3.25
N ALA A 201 -4.98 -9.56 -2.21
CA ALA A 201 -4.58 -8.16 -2.31
C ALA A 201 -3.32 -7.97 -3.14
N GLN A 202 -2.34 -8.84 -2.94
CA GLN A 202 -1.14 -8.88 -3.78
C GLN A 202 -1.49 -9.09 -5.26
N ARG A 203 -2.30 -10.11 -5.55
CA ARG A 203 -2.73 -10.50 -6.89
C ARG A 203 -3.47 -9.39 -7.64
N VAL A 204 -4.41 -8.73 -6.97
CA VAL A 204 -5.30 -7.74 -7.59
C VAL A 204 -4.76 -6.31 -7.53
N GLY A 205 -3.68 -6.08 -6.79
CA GLY A 205 -3.05 -4.76 -6.67
C GLY A 205 -3.87 -3.75 -5.86
N LEU A 206 -4.66 -4.22 -4.89
CA LEU A 206 -5.47 -3.38 -4.01
C LEU A 206 -4.89 -3.37 -2.59
N PRO A 207 -5.18 -2.32 -1.79
CA PRO A 207 -4.86 -2.31 -0.37
C PRO A 207 -5.54 -3.45 0.38
N ASP A 208 -4.89 -3.95 1.43
CA ASP A 208 -5.36 -5.08 2.22
C ASP A 208 -6.73 -4.78 2.85
N LEU A 209 -6.90 -3.55 3.37
CA LEU A 209 -8.15 -3.09 3.94
C LEU A 209 -9.29 -3.02 2.92
N SER A 210 -8.98 -2.59 1.70
CA SER A 210 -9.93 -2.53 0.58
C SER A 210 -10.41 -3.92 0.18
N VAL A 211 -9.51 -4.90 0.14
CA VAL A 211 -9.84 -6.29 -0.17
C VAL A 211 -10.66 -6.94 0.93
N ALA A 212 -10.28 -6.75 2.19
CA ALA A 212 -11.05 -7.27 3.32
C ALA A 212 -12.48 -6.69 3.35
N THR A 213 -12.62 -5.39 3.09
CA THR A 213 -13.92 -4.72 2.96
C THR A 213 -14.72 -5.28 1.78
N ALA A 214 -14.10 -5.43 0.61
CA ALA A 214 -14.74 -6.01 -0.57
C ALA A 214 -15.22 -7.44 -0.30
N ILE A 215 -14.42 -8.29 0.34
CA ILE A 215 -14.79 -9.65 0.73
C ILE A 215 -15.95 -9.65 1.71
N LYS A 216 -15.97 -8.74 2.70
CA LYS A 216 -17.11 -8.60 3.61
C LYS A 216 -18.41 -8.34 2.87
N HIS A 217 -18.41 -7.41 1.91
CA HIS A 217 -19.59 -7.12 1.10
C HIS A 217 -19.97 -8.28 0.18
N LEU A 218 -19.01 -8.89 -0.52
CA LEU A 218 -19.26 -10.04 -1.39
C LEU A 218 -19.81 -11.24 -0.61
N HIS A 219 -19.33 -11.47 0.62
CA HIS A 219 -19.81 -12.52 1.51
C HIS A 219 -21.25 -12.26 1.94
N ALA A 220 -21.59 -11.02 2.29
CA ALA A 220 -22.96 -10.64 2.63
C ALA A 220 -23.97 -10.87 1.48
N HIS A 221 -23.49 -10.84 0.23
CA HIS A 221 -24.29 -11.13 -0.97
C HIS A 221 -24.21 -12.60 -1.41
N GLY A 222 -23.55 -13.47 -0.63
CA GLY A 222 -23.40 -14.89 -0.94
C GLY A 222 -22.50 -15.20 -2.15
N LEU A 223 -21.74 -14.23 -2.65
CA LEU A 223 -20.88 -14.39 -3.84
C LEU A 223 -19.54 -15.08 -3.51
N VAL A 224 -19.09 -14.96 -2.27
CA VAL A 224 -17.89 -15.62 -1.75
C VAL A 224 -18.21 -16.29 -0.42
N ALA A 225 -17.45 -17.33 -0.10
CA ALA A 225 -17.55 -18.07 1.15
C ALA A 225 -16.15 -18.33 1.70
N ARG A 226 -16.06 -18.62 3.00
CA ARG A 226 -14.81 -19.07 3.61
C ARG A 226 -14.43 -20.42 3.03
N ALA A 227 -13.18 -20.55 2.65
CA ALA A 227 -12.60 -21.82 2.25
C ALA A 227 -12.19 -22.62 3.50
N PRO A 228 -12.20 -23.96 3.44
CA PRO A 228 -11.70 -24.81 4.51
C PRO A 228 -10.19 -24.69 4.75
#